data_AF-A0A3D3FG23-F1
#
_entry.id   AF-A0A3D3FG23-F1
#
_cell.length_a   1.000
_cell.length_b   1.000
_cell.length_c   1.000
_cell.angle_alpha   90.00
_cell.angle_beta   90.00
_cell.angle_gamma   90.00
#
_symmetry.space_group_name_H-M   'P 1'
#
loop_
_entity.id
_entity.type
_entity.pdbx_description
1 polymer ?
#
loop_
_entity_poly.entity_id
_entity_poly.type
_entity_poly.pdbx_seq_one_letter_code
_entity_poly.pdbx_strand_id
1 'polypeptide(L)'
;DYRIRFMTSHPKDCTHELLDTMAAGKHIAHHLHLPFQSGNDRVLQEMNRHYNRAQYLELVQYAKKVIPDISLTSDVIVGFPGETYAEFQDTLSLIKKVQFTSLFTFIYSPRKGTRAAKLPDPVPAEEKSRWFQELCTTQEQIAAKRCASAVGTVQRVLVEEQNPKTGLLTGRTSGNIIVDFPGDPTICGTFQMVKITEARNWILTGKLAD
;
A
#
# COMPACT_ATOMS: atom_id res chain seq x y z
N ASP A 1 19.38 17.60 -4.06
CA ASP A 1 18.45 17.07 -3.06
C ASP A 1 18.10 15.63 -3.42
N TYR A 2 17.69 14.78 -2.48
CA TYR A 2 17.46 13.34 -2.71
C TYR A 2 16.41 12.76 -1.75
N ARG A 3 15.95 11.53 -2.03
CA ARG A 3 15.02 10.77 -1.19
C ARG A 3 15.43 9.30 -1.10
N ILE A 4 15.37 8.75 0.12
CA ILE A 4 15.59 7.33 0.41
C ILE A 4 14.22 6.70 0.67
N ARG A 5 13.89 5.65 -0.07
CA ARG A 5 12.64 4.91 0.10
C ARG A 5 12.93 3.50 0.59
N PHE A 6 12.35 3.17 1.73
CA PHE A 6 12.38 1.83 2.27
C PHE A 6 11.29 0.97 1.61
N MET A 7 11.65 -0.21 1.10
CA MET A 7 10.77 -1.03 0.26
C MET A 7 10.12 -2.21 0.97
N THR A 8 10.68 -2.75 2.06
CA THR A 8 9.96 -3.77 2.85
C THR A 8 10.59 -3.98 4.22
N SER A 9 9.77 -3.99 5.25
CA SER A 9 10.05 -4.66 6.52
C SER A 9 9.05 -5.80 6.68
N HIS A 10 9.52 -6.97 7.13
CA HIS A 10 8.59 -7.94 7.70
C HIS A 10 7.98 -7.31 8.98
N PRO A 11 6.66 -7.43 9.25
CA PRO A 11 6.04 -6.71 10.38
C PRO A 11 6.70 -6.95 11.74
N LYS A 12 7.22 -8.17 11.97
CA LYS A 12 7.98 -8.52 13.17
C LYS A 12 9.23 -7.64 13.42
N ASP A 13 9.82 -7.10 12.34
CA ASP A 13 11.06 -6.32 12.37
C ASP A 13 10.78 -4.81 12.25
N CYS A 14 9.50 -4.42 12.16
CA CYS A 14 9.08 -3.02 12.17
C CYS A 14 8.95 -2.54 13.61
N THR A 15 9.96 -1.81 14.09
CA THR A 15 10.02 -1.29 15.47
C THR A 15 9.56 0.17 15.54
N HIS A 16 9.24 0.65 16.73
CA HIS A 16 8.98 2.09 16.94
C HIS A 16 10.21 2.94 16.58
N GLU A 17 11.41 2.48 16.92
CA GLU A 17 12.67 3.17 16.55
C GLU A 17 12.80 3.35 15.03
N LEU A 18 12.43 2.34 14.23
CA LEU A 18 12.39 2.46 12.77
C LEU A 18 11.40 3.56 12.35
N LEU A 19 10.20 3.56 12.91
CA LEU A 19 9.14 4.53 12.58
C LEU A 19 9.52 5.96 13.02
N ASP A 20 10.14 6.12 14.19
CA ASP A 20 10.64 7.39 14.69
C ASP A 20 11.79 7.92 13.83
N THR A 21 12.68 7.03 13.40
CA THR A 21 13.78 7.37 12.46
C THR A 21 13.22 7.84 11.13
N MET A 22 12.20 7.14 10.60
CA MET A 22 11.51 7.58 9.39
C MET A 22 10.86 8.95 9.57
N ALA A 23 10.21 9.21 10.71
CA ALA A 23 9.54 10.47 11.01
C ALA A 23 10.51 11.66 11.14
N ALA A 24 11.67 11.44 11.76
CA ALA A 24 12.70 12.48 11.94
C ALA A 24 13.52 12.74 10.66
N GLY A 25 13.56 11.79 9.72
CA GLY A 25 14.42 11.83 8.56
C GLY A 25 13.91 12.72 7.42
N LYS A 26 14.50 13.90 7.23
CA LYS A 26 14.18 14.82 6.13
C LYS A 26 14.20 14.19 4.72
N HIS A 27 15.12 13.25 4.48
CA HIS A 27 15.27 12.57 3.19
C HIS A 27 14.56 11.22 3.13
N ILE A 28 13.96 10.75 4.23
CA ILE A 28 13.27 9.46 4.26
C ILE A 28 11.85 9.62 3.72
N ALA A 29 11.46 8.76 2.81
CA ALA A 29 10.14 8.77 2.23
C ALA A 29 9.08 8.34 3.27
N HIS A 30 7.95 9.03 3.30
CA HIS A 30 6.78 8.70 4.13
C HIS A 30 5.96 7.59 3.47
N HIS A 31 6.63 6.49 3.13
CA HIS A 31 6.05 5.31 2.52
C HIS A 31 6.61 4.08 3.22
N LEU A 32 5.71 3.26 3.76
CA LEU A 32 6.05 2.00 4.39
C LEU A 32 5.27 0.87 3.72
N HIS A 33 6.01 -0.10 3.22
CA HIS A 33 5.45 -1.35 2.74
C HIS A 33 5.54 -2.39 3.87
N LEU A 34 4.38 -2.83 4.38
CA LEU A 34 4.28 -3.64 5.59
C LEU A 34 3.34 -4.84 5.37
N PRO A 35 3.86 -5.97 4.87
CA PRO A 35 3.05 -7.12 4.45
C PRO A 35 2.27 -7.77 5.62
N PHE A 36 0.95 -7.62 5.63
CA PHE A 36 0.07 -8.23 6.64
C PHE A 36 -0.41 -9.62 6.27
N GLN A 37 -0.47 -9.97 4.98
CA GLN A 37 -0.80 -11.30 4.44
C GLN A 37 -2.25 -11.77 4.67
N SER A 38 -2.75 -11.73 5.90
CA SER A 38 -4.15 -12.00 6.28
C SER A 38 -4.53 -11.18 7.51
N GLY A 39 -5.80 -10.80 7.64
CA GLY A 39 -6.31 -10.10 8.82
C GLY A 39 -6.79 -11.01 9.94
N ASN A 40 -6.72 -12.33 9.78
CA ASN A 40 -7.19 -13.30 10.77
C ASN A 40 -6.03 -14.02 11.48
N ASP A 41 -6.10 -14.14 12.81
CA ASP A 41 -5.03 -14.70 13.63
C ASP A 41 -4.76 -16.18 13.38
N ARG A 42 -5.81 -17.00 13.15
CA ARG A 42 -5.63 -18.42 12.83
C ARG A 42 -4.96 -18.58 11.47
N VAL A 43 -5.41 -17.84 10.46
CA VAL A 43 -4.80 -17.86 9.12
C VAL A 43 -3.35 -17.39 9.18
N LEU A 44 -3.05 -16.33 9.93
CA LEU A 44 -1.68 -15.84 10.15
C LEU A 44 -0.78 -16.91 10.80
N GLN A 45 -1.27 -17.61 11.83
CA GLN A 45 -0.55 -18.74 12.43
C GLN A 45 -0.31 -19.85 11.40
N GLU A 46 -1.30 -20.17 10.57
CA GLU A 46 -1.15 -21.15 9.50
C GLU A 46 -0.17 -20.69 8.39
N MET A 47 0.00 -19.39 8.22
CA MET A 47 1.04 -18.81 7.36
C MET A 47 2.42 -18.74 8.04
N ASN A 48 2.56 -19.29 9.25
CA ASN A 48 3.77 -19.21 10.07
C ASN A 48 4.20 -17.77 10.37
N ARG A 49 3.24 -16.89 10.66
CA ARG A 49 3.49 -15.53 11.13
C ARG A 49 3.57 -15.50 12.65
N HIS A 50 4.59 -14.82 13.16
CA HIS A 50 4.82 -14.64 14.60
C HIS A 50 4.27 -13.30 15.11
N TYR A 51 3.21 -12.81 14.47
CA TYR A 51 2.45 -11.64 14.88
C TYR A 51 0.96 -11.92 14.69
N ASN A 52 0.12 -11.19 15.42
CA ASN A 52 -1.34 -11.23 15.28
C ASN A 52 -1.89 -9.91 14.75
N ARG A 53 -3.19 -9.89 14.48
CA ARG A 53 -3.93 -8.72 13.97
C ARG A 53 -3.79 -7.51 14.88
N ALA A 54 -3.87 -7.70 16.20
CA ALA A 54 -3.82 -6.59 17.16
C ALA A 54 -2.45 -5.90 17.14
N GLN A 55 -1.36 -6.68 17.15
CA GLN A 55 0.01 -6.19 17.03
C GLN A 55 0.23 -5.44 15.72
N TYR A 56 -0.28 -5.97 14.60
CA TYR A 56 -0.21 -5.27 13.31
C TYR A 56 -0.92 -3.91 13.35
N LEU A 57 -2.13 -3.86 13.91
CA LEU A 57 -2.91 -2.63 14.01
C LEU A 57 -2.29 -1.62 14.99
N GLU A 58 -1.60 -2.08 16.03
CA GLU A 58 -0.83 -1.23 16.94
C GLU A 58 0.34 -0.54 16.21
N LEU A 59 1.13 -1.31 15.44
CA LEU A 59 2.21 -0.77 14.61
C LEU A 59 1.69 0.27 13.60
N VAL A 60 0.59 -0.03 12.93
CA VAL A 60 -0.04 0.92 11.99
C VAL A 60 -0.52 2.18 12.70
N GLN A 61 -1.11 2.06 13.88
CA GLN A 61 -1.56 3.21 14.66
C GLN A 61 -0.38 4.08 15.10
N TYR A 62 0.71 3.46 15.56
CA TYR A 62 1.92 4.18 15.91
C TYR A 62 2.50 4.89 14.69
N ALA A 63 2.65 4.19 13.56
CA ALA A 63 3.18 4.77 12.32
C ALA A 63 2.39 6.02 11.87
N LYS A 64 1.05 5.95 11.90
CA LYS A 64 0.18 7.10 11.57
C LYS A 64 0.25 8.21 12.60
N LYS A 65 0.54 7.90 13.87
CA LYS A 65 0.71 8.90 14.92
C LYS A 65 2.00 9.71 14.70
N VAL A 66 3.11 9.04 14.40
CA VAL A 66 4.42 9.70 14.24
C VAL A 66 4.64 10.27 12.83
N ILE A 67 3.96 9.72 11.82
CA ILE A 67 4.01 10.19 10.43
C ILE A 67 2.56 10.31 9.92
N PRO A 68 1.87 11.45 10.17
CA PRO A 68 0.45 11.62 9.85
C PRO A 68 0.09 11.46 8.37
N ASP A 69 1.03 11.73 7.46
CA ASP A 69 0.88 11.60 6.01
C ASP A 69 1.46 10.28 5.46
N ILE A 70 1.73 9.28 6.32
CA ILE A 70 2.32 8.01 5.90
C ILE A 70 1.44 7.28 4.88
N SER A 71 2.09 6.87 3.80
CA SER A 71 1.53 5.98 2.80
C SER A 71 1.84 4.53 3.15
N LEU A 72 0.80 3.73 3.35
CA LEU A 72 0.94 2.31 3.70
C LEU A 72 0.61 1.44 2.50
N THR A 73 1.54 0.58 2.10
CA THR A 73 1.27 -0.48 1.13
C THR A 73 1.54 -1.85 1.75
N SER A 74 0.96 -2.91 1.18
CA SER A 74 1.11 -4.25 1.75
C SER A 74 0.83 -5.34 0.71
N ASP A 75 1.25 -6.56 1.00
CA ASP A 75 0.76 -7.78 0.37
C ASP A 75 -0.38 -8.42 1.17
N VAL A 76 -1.33 -9.05 0.46
CA VAL A 76 -2.41 -9.86 1.02
C VAL A 76 -2.65 -11.10 0.15
N ILE A 77 -2.91 -12.22 0.80
CA ILE A 77 -3.26 -13.50 0.16
C ILE A 77 -4.67 -13.89 0.60
N VAL A 78 -5.53 -14.22 -0.36
CA VAL A 78 -6.90 -14.69 -0.15
C VAL A 78 -7.03 -16.14 -0.60
N GLY A 79 -7.90 -16.90 0.07
CA GLY A 79 -8.16 -18.29 -0.22
C GLY A 79 -7.05 -19.21 0.26
N PHE A 80 -6.41 -18.89 1.39
CA PHE A 80 -5.42 -19.78 1.99
C PHE A 80 -6.07 -21.15 2.33
N PRO A 81 -5.35 -22.28 2.25
CA PRO A 81 -5.93 -23.59 2.53
C PRO A 81 -6.64 -23.65 3.89
N GLY A 82 -7.94 -23.95 3.87
CA GLY A 82 -8.79 -23.99 5.05
C GLY A 82 -9.23 -22.63 5.59
N GLU A 83 -8.98 -21.52 4.89
CA GLU A 83 -9.58 -20.20 5.21
C GLU A 83 -11.10 -20.23 5.00
N THR A 84 -11.84 -19.75 5.98
CA THR A 84 -13.30 -19.61 5.91
C THR A 84 -13.69 -18.19 5.49
N TYR A 85 -14.92 -18.01 5.00
CA TYR A 85 -15.41 -16.69 4.61
C TYR A 85 -15.40 -15.69 5.80
N ALA A 86 -15.70 -16.15 7.02
CA ALA A 86 -15.66 -15.30 8.21
C ALA A 86 -14.25 -14.75 8.50
N GLU A 87 -13.22 -15.57 8.29
CA GLU A 87 -11.83 -15.18 8.47
C GLU A 87 -11.33 -14.26 7.35
N PHE A 88 -11.83 -14.47 6.13
CA PHE A 88 -11.65 -13.51 5.05
C PHE A 88 -12.31 -12.15 5.37
N GLN A 89 -13.47 -12.13 6.03
CA GLN A 89 -14.10 -10.87 6.48
C GLN A 89 -13.25 -10.13 7.52
N ASP A 90 -12.47 -10.84 8.36
CA ASP A 90 -11.46 -10.19 9.20
C ASP A 90 -10.39 -9.50 8.36
N THR A 91 -9.93 -10.13 7.27
CA THR A 91 -9.02 -9.49 6.30
C THR A 91 -9.60 -8.21 5.71
N LEU A 92 -10.85 -8.25 5.25
CA LEU A 92 -11.54 -7.04 4.73
C LEU A 92 -11.69 -5.95 5.78
N SER A 93 -12.04 -6.31 7.02
CA SER A 93 -12.18 -5.33 8.10
C SER A 93 -10.84 -4.70 8.49
N LEU A 94 -9.71 -5.42 8.36
CA LEU A 94 -8.37 -4.86 8.54
C LEU A 94 -8.10 -3.81 7.48
N ILE A 95 -8.35 -4.14 6.21
CA ILE A 95 -8.15 -3.24 5.07
C ILE A 95 -8.96 -1.96 5.26
N LYS A 96 -10.24 -2.08 5.65
CA LYS A 96 -11.11 -0.95 5.97
C LYS A 96 -10.59 -0.12 7.15
N LYS A 97 -9.99 -0.73 8.18
CA LYS A 97 -9.43 0.00 9.33
C LYS A 97 -8.12 0.72 8.99
N VAL A 98 -7.25 0.07 8.22
CA VAL A 98 -5.92 0.60 7.87
C VAL A 98 -5.99 1.64 6.76
N GLN A 99 -6.94 1.54 5.82
CA GLN A 99 -7.06 2.46 4.68
C GLN A 99 -5.75 2.51 3.86
N PHE A 100 -5.30 1.37 3.36
CA PHE A 100 -4.04 1.26 2.61
C PHE A 100 -4.02 2.16 1.38
N THR A 101 -2.83 2.70 1.08
CA THR A 101 -2.56 3.39 -0.17
C THR A 101 -2.74 2.47 -1.36
N SER A 102 -2.19 1.25 -1.28
CA SER A 102 -2.28 0.20 -2.30
C SER A 102 -2.01 -1.17 -1.70
N LEU A 103 -2.55 -2.21 -2.33
CA LEU A 103 -2.36 -3.60 -1.95
C LEU A 103 -1.88 -4.41 -3.15
N PHE A 104 -0.88 -5.25 -2.92
CA PHE A 104 -0.56 -6.36 -3.80
C PHE A 104 -1.41 -7.55 -3.38
N THR A 105 -2.37 -7.90 -4.21
CA THR A 105 -3.42 -8.86 -3.88
C THR A 105 -3.18 -10.16 -4.64
N PHE A 106 -3.18 -11.28 -3.93
CA PHE A 106 -2.98 -12.60 -4.53
C PHE A 106 -4.07 -13.57 -4.11
N ILE A 107 -4.52 -14.43 -5.02
CA ILE A 107 -5.19 -15.67 -4.65
C ILE A 107 -4.08 -16.68 -4.30
N TYR A 108 -4.26 -17.43 -3.21
CA TYR A 108 -3.32 -18.47 -2.84
C TYR A 108 -3.08 -19.44 -4.00
N SER A 109 -1.80 -19.72 -4.25
CA SER A 109 -1.37 -20.71 -5.24
C SER A 109 -0.39 -21.67 -4.58
N PRO A 110 -0.66 -22.99 -4.59
CA PRO A 110 0.17 -23.97 -3.90
C PRO A 110 1.55 -24.05 -4.54
N ARG A 111 2.60 -23.92 -3.71
CA ARG A 111 3.98 -24.12 -4.12
C ARG A 111 4.50 -25.46 -3.60
N LYS A 112 4.99 -26.30 -4.51
CA LYS A 112 5.55 -27.63 -4.18
C LYS A 112 6.62 -27.49 -3.08
N GLY A 113 6.53 -28.33 -2.05
CA GLY A 113 7.46 -28.36 -0.92
C GLY A 113 7.09 -27.47 0.27
N THR A 114 6.06 -26.62 0.16
CA THR A 114 5.58 -25.81 1.30
C THR A 114 4.65 -26.59 2.23
N ARG A 115 4.57 -26.18 3.50
CA ARG A 115 3.59 -26.73 4.46
C ARG A 115 2.16 -26.50 3.98
N ALA A 116 1.88 -25.30 3.47
CA ALA A 116 0.56 -24.91 2.97
C ALA A 116 0.08 -25.82 1.82
N ALA A 117 0.98 -26.29 0.95
CA ALA A 117 0.61 -27.19 -0.15
C ALA A 117 0.14 -28.59 0.32
N LYS A 118 0.34 -28.95 1.59
CA LYS A 118 -0.11 -30.20 2.19
C LYS A 118 -1.41 -30.06 2.99
N LEU A 119 -1.89 -28.83 3.20
CA LEU A 119 -3.11 -28.57 3.96
C LEU A 119 -4.35 -28.92 3.13
N PRO A 120 -5.42 -29.43 3.75
CA PRO A 120 -6.72 -29.56 3.10
C PRO A 120 -7.23 -28.20 2.62
N ASP A 121 -7.74 -28.17 1.39
CA ASP A 121 -8.25 -26.95 0.77
C ASP A 121 -9.66 -27.19 0.21
N PRO A 122 -10.68 -27.22 1.08
CA PRO A 122 -12.04 -27.60 0.68
C PRO A 122 -12.80 -26.48 -0.05
N VAL A 123 -12.28 -25.25 -0.03
CA VAL A 123 -12.96 -24.08 -0.61
C VAL A 123 -12.80 -24.08 -2.14
N PRO A 124 -13.89 -24.08 -2.91
CA PRO A 124 -13.81 -24.04 -4.38
C PRO A 124 -13.11 -22.77 -4.90
N ALA A 125 -12.46 -22.88 -6.06
CA ALA A 125 -11.79 -21.75 -6.70
C ALA A 125 -12.73 -20.57 -7.03
N GLU A 126 -14.00 -20.86 -7.33
CA GLU A 126 -15.04 -19.84 -7.57
C GLU A 126 -15.30 -18.98 -6.33
N GLU A 127 -15.40 -19.62 -5.15
CA GLU A 127 -15.56 -18.89 -3.88
C GLU A 127 -14.35 -18.01 -3.58
N LYS A 128 -13.13 -18.53 -3.76
CA LYS A 128 -11.90 -17.73 -3.59
C LYS A 128 -11.85 -16.55 -4.55
N SER A 129 -12.32 -16.74 -5.79
CA SER A 129 -12.42 -15.67 -6.78
C SER A 129 -13.43 -14.62 -6.36
N ARG A 130 -14.59 -15.02 -5.82
CA ARG A 130 -15.60 -14.11 -5.28
C ARG A 130 -15.04 -13.25 -4.15
N TRP A 131 -14.32 -13.86 -3.20
CA TRP A 131 -13.69 -13.15 -2.08
C TRP A 131 -12.60 -12.19 -2.58
N PHE A 132 -11.77 -12.63 -3.53
CA PHE A 132 -10.77 -11.78 -4.15
C PHE A 132 -11.37 -10.53 -4.81
N GLN A 133 -12.47 -10.68 -5.54
CA GLN A 133 -13.18 -9.53 -6.12
C GLN A 133 -13.73 -8.59 -5.05
N GLU A 134 -14.31 -9.11 -3.97
CA GLU A 134 -14.79 -8.30 -2.83
C GLU A 134 -13.66 -7.47 -2.20
N LEU A 135 -12.47 -8.06 -2.08
CA LEU A 135 -11.25 -7.37 -1.62
C LEU A 135 -10.82 -6.28 -2.59
N CYS A 136 -10.70 -6.58 -3.88
CA CYS A 136 -10.32 -5.62 -4.90
C CYS A 136 -11.27 -4.42 -4.91
N THR A 137 -12.58 -4.66 -4.93
CA THR A 137 -13.59 -3.59 -4.88
C THR A 137 -13.45 -2.73 -3.61
N THR A 138 -13.24 -3.36 -2.45
CA THR A 138 -13.04 -2.62 -1.18
C THR A 138 -11.79 -1.73 -1.25
N GLN A 139 -10.68 -2.26 -1.76
CA GLN A 139 -9.43 -1.50 -1.87
C GLN A 139 -9.52 -0.38 -2.92
N GLU A 140 -10.22 -0.58 -4.04
CA GLU A 140 -10.45 0.45 -5.04
C GLU A 140 -11.24 1.64 -4.48
N GLN A 141 -12.27 1.38 -3.66
CA GLN A 141 -13.03 2.44 -2.99
C GLN A 141 -12.15 3.26 -2.04
N ILE A 142 -11.27 2.59 -1.28
CA ILE A 142 -10.31 3.24 -0.38
C ILE A 142 -9.32 4.10 -1.18
N ALA A 143 -8.75 3.54 -2.24
CA ALA A 143 -7.78 4.22 -3.09
C ALA A 143 -8.39 5.46 -3.76
N ALA A 144 -9.59 5.34 -4.33
CA ALA A 144 -10.33 6.44 -4.93
C ALA A 144 -10.61 7.57 -3.91
N LYS A 145 -11.09 7.22 -2.70
CA LYS A 145 -11.34 8.21 -1.63
C LYS A 145 -10.06 8.95 -1.24
N ARG A 146 -8.94 8.22 -1.09
CA ARG A 146 -7.65 8.78 -0.71
C ARG A 146 -7.11 9.71 -1.80
N CYS A 147 -7.14 9.29 -3.05
CA CYS A 147 -6.71 10.11 -4.19
C CYS A 147 -7.58 11.37 -4.32
N ALA A 148 -8.91 11.24 -4.17
CA ALA A 148 -9.82 12.40 -4.17
C ALA A 148 -9.46 13.42 -3.07
N SER A 149 -9.04 12.96 -1.88
CA SER A 149 -8.64 13.87 -0.80
C SER A 149 -7.35 14.65 -1.07
N ALA A 150 -6.54 14.25 -2.06
CA ALA A 150 -5.34 14.97 -2.46
C ALA A 150 -5.65 16.15 -3.39
N VAL A 151 -6.82 16.20 -4.02
CA VAL A 151 -7.21 17.28 -4.92
C VAL A 151 -7.24 18.61 -4.17
N GLY A 152 -6.61 19.65 -4.75
CA GLY A 152 -6.46 20.97 -4.16
C GLY A 152 -5.22 21.13 -3.28
N THR A 153 -4.54 20.03 -2.90
CA THR A 153 -3.28 20.10 -2.13
C THR A 153 -2.09 20.41 -3.03
N VAL A 154 -1.01 20.93 -2.44
CA VAL A 154 0.28 21.06 -3.11
C VAL A 154 1.21 19.97 -2.60
N GLN A 155 1.73 19.16 -3.51
CA GLN A 155 2.56 18.00 -3.21
C GLN A 155 3.98 18.22 -3.73
N ARG A 156 4.95 17.81 -2.94
CA ARG A 156 6.35 17.80 -3.35
C ARG A 156 6.69 16.53 -4.13
N VAL A 157 6.94 16.69 -5.43
CA VAL A 157 7.08 15.59 -6.40
C VAL A 157 8.51 15.52 -6.90
N LEU A 158 9.14 14.35 -6.82
CA LEU A 158 10.36 14.08 -7.57
C LEU A 158 9.96 13.77 -9.02
N VAL A 159 10.39 14.60 -9.97
CA VAL A 159 10.11 14.39 -11.39
C VAL A 159 11.05 13.32 -11.93
N GLU A 160 10.50 12.23 -12.46
CA GLU A 160 11.29 11.05 -12.85
C GLU A 160 11.52 11.03 -14.37
N GLU A 161 10.46 11.22 -15.16
CA GLU A 161 10.52 11.08 -16.61
C GLU A 161 9.41 11.88 -17.32
N GLN A 162 9.51 12.00 -18.64
CA GLN A 162 8.41 12.41 -19.49
C GLN A 162 7.77 11.18 -20.13
N ASN A 163 6.46 11.04 -20.02
CA ASN A 163 5.72 9.97 -20.67
C ASN A 163 5.69 10.22 -22.19
N PRO A 164 6.27 9.32 -23.02
CA PRO A 164 6.39 9.55 -24.46
C PRO A 164 5.03 9.49 -25.19
N LYS A 165 4.00 8.88 -24.59
CA LYS A 165 2.67 8.77 -25.20
C LYS A 165 1.81 10.00 -24.95
N THR A 166 1.95 10.63 -23.79
CA THR A 166 1.09 11.75 -23.36
C THR A 166 1.81 13.09 -23.40
N GLY A 167 3.14 13.10 -23.40
CA GLY A 167 3.97 14.30 -23.28
C GLY A 167 4.00 14.91 -21.87
N LEU A 168 3.27 14.34 -20.92
CA LEU A 168 3.26 14.79 -19.52
C LEU A 168 4.53 14.34 -18.79
N LEU A 169 4.94 15.14 -17.81
CA LEU A 169 5.93 14.72 -16.82
C LEU A 169 5.26 13.79 -15.81
N THR A 170 5.96 12.73 -15.43
CA THR A 170 5.56 11.78 -14.40
C THR A 170 6.57 11.84 -13.26
N GLY A 171 6.06 11.92 -12.04
CA GLY A 171 6.88 11.92 -10.84
C GLY A 171 6.17 11.32 -9.63
N ARG A 172 6.88 11.27 -8.49
CA ARG A 172 6.36 10.64 -7.26
C ARG A 172 6.47 11.50 -6.01
N THR A 173 5.42 11.46 -5.21
CA THR A 173 5.38 12.08 -3.87
C THR A 173 6.21 11.29 -2.85
N SER A 174 6.35 11.85 -1.63
CA SER A 174 6.96 11.14 -0.50
C SER A 174 6.26 9.81 -0.24
N GLY A 175 4.93 9.79 -0.31
CA GLY A 175 4.09 8.60 -0.16
C GLY A 175 4.07 7.63 -1.35
N ASN A 176 4.97 7.78 -2.33
CA ASN A 176 5.04 6.94 -3.54
C ASN A 176 3.81 7.05 -4.46
N ILE A 177 3.07 8.16 -4.40
CA ILE A 177 1.92 8.38 -5.27
C ILE A 177 2.41 8.98 -6.58
N ILE A 178 1.95 8.43 -7.70
CA ILE A 178 2.27 8.92 -9.04
C ILE A 178 1.51 10.22 -9.30
N VAL A 179 2.21 11.22 -9.83
CA VAL A 179 1.64 12.50 -10.24
C VAL A 179 2.06 12.79 -11.68
N ASP A 180 1.06 12.94 -12.56
CA ASP A 180 1.26 13.38 -13.94
C ASP A 180 0.91 14.87 -14.07
N PHE A 181 1.75 15.65 -14.75
CA PHE A 181 1.51 17.08 -14.95
C PHE A 181 2.27 17.62 -16.17
N PRO A 182 1.79 18.69 -16.82
CA PRO A 182 2.52 19.33 -17.91
C PRO A 182 3.75 20.09 -17.37
N GLY A 183 4.85 20.09 -18.12
CA GLY A 183 6.05 20.84 -17.78
C GLY A 183 7.20 20.57 -18.74
N ASP A 184 8.31 21.28 -18.56
CA ASP A 184 9.53 21.12 -19.35
C ASP A 184 10.33 19.89 -18.86
N PRO A 185 10.67 18.92 -19.74
CA PRO A 185 11.49 17.74 -19.39
C PRO A 185 12.86 18.05 -18.79
N THR A 186 13.38 19.27 -18.95
CA THR A 186 14.65 19.69 -18.33
C THR A 186 14.63 19.63 -16.81
N ILE A 187 13.46 19.61 -16.17
CA ILE A 187 13.32 19.52 -14.71
C ILE A 187 13.30 18.07 -14.19
N CYS A 188 13.40 17.06 -15.06
CA CYS A 188 13.55 15.66 -14.64
C CYS A 188 14.77 15.49 -13.71
N GLY A 189 14.62 14.69 -12.65
CA GLY A 189 15.63 14.52 -11.60
C GLY A 189 15.59 15.58 -10.49
N THR A 190 14.68 16.56 -10.58
CA THR A 190 14.50 17.61 -9.56
C THR A 190 13.19 17.47 -8.79
N PHE A 191 13.08 18.18 -7.66
CA PHE A 191 11.84 18.21 -6.88
C PHE A 191 11.05 19.47 -7.19
N GLN A 192 9.81 19.27 -7.63
CA GLN A 192 8.88 20.34 -7.95
C GLN A 192 7.68 20.34 -6.99
N MET A 193 7.13 21.51 -6.73
CA MET A 193 5.86 21.67 -6.05
C MET A 193 4.75 21.59 -7.10
N VAL A 194 3.82 20.65 -6.93
CA VAL A 194 2.75 20.38 -7.89
C VAL A 194 1.42 20.52 -7.18
N LYS A 195 0.56 21.43 -7.65
CA LYS A 195 -0.82 21.54 -7.20
C LYS A 195 -1.65 20.45 -7.86
N ILE A 196 -2.24 19.57 -7.06
CA ILE A 196 -3.09 18.47 -7.54
C ILE A 196 -4.44 19.05 -7.97
N THR A 197 -4.83 18.79 -9.21
CA THR A 197 -6.08 19.29 -9.81
C THR A 197 -7.10 18.19 -9.99
N GLU A 198 -6.65 16.95 -10.23
CA GLU A 198 -7.53 15.81 -10.45
C GLU A 198 -6.94 14.54 -9.83
N ALA A 199 -7.81 13.57 -9.60
CA ALA A 199 -7.46 12.28 -9.06
C ALA A 199 -8.14 11.18 -9.87
N ARG A 200 -7.33 10.21 -10.32
CA ARG A 200 -7.80 8.89 -10.77
C ARG A 200 -7.57 7.88 -9.63
N ASN A 201 -7.99 6.63 -9.82
CA ASN A 201 -7.94 5.61 -8.75
C ASN A 201 -6.56 5.45 -8.09
N TRP A 202 -5.47 5.66 -8.85
CA TRP A 202 -4.09 5.41 -8.38
C TRP A 202 -3.08 6.49 -8.78
N ILE A 203 -3.49 7.41 -9.67
CA ILE A 203 -2.64 8.43 -10.27
C ILE A 203 -3.30 9.78 -10.00
N LEU A 204 -2.49 10.75 -9.57
CA LEU A 204 -2.91 12.14 -9.45
C LEU A 204 -2.53 12.89 -10.72
N THR A 205 -3.32 13.90 -11.07
CA THR A 205 -2.94 14.88 -12.09
C THR A 205 -2.80 16.23 -11.43
N GLY A 206 -1.83 17.02 -11.88
CA GLY A 206 -1.65 18.36 -11.36
C GLY A 206 -1.05 19.33 -12.36
N LYS A 207 -0.58 20.45 -11.83
CA LYS A 207 0.23 21.45 -12.51
C LYS A 207 1.30 21.96 -11.57
N LEU A 208 2.39 22.48 -12.11
CA LEU A 208 3.39 23.19 -11.30
C LEU A 208 2.67 24.26 -10.46
N ALA A 209 2.98 24.27 -9.17
CA ALA A 209 2.54 25.33 -8.27
C ALA A 209 3.35 26.60 -8.58
N ASP A 210 2.68 27.75 -8.49
CA ASP A 210 3.31 29.06 -8.60
C ASP A 210 4.27 29.32 -7.43
#